data_AF-A0A4V2VF21-F1
#
_entry.id   AF-A0A4V2VF21-F1
#
_cell.length_a   1.000
_cell.length_b   1.000
_cell.length_c   1.000
_cell.angle_alpha   90.00
_cell.angle_beta   90.00
_cell.angle_gamma   90.00
#
_symmetry.space_group_name_H-M   'P 1'
#
loop_
_entity.id
_entity.type
_entity.pdbx_description
1 polymer ?
#
loop_
_entity_poly.entity_id
_entity_poly.type
_entity_poly.pdbx_seq_one_letter_code
_entity_poly.pdbx_strand_id
1 'polypeptide(L)'
;MNDTRHNLKPMGRQSQDVVAQQQLFGELIECLITRDESFDGPDGSWETRATRPSGAGWRIIEFHRERHTKWMRRRPIIMGNPSWRRLI
;
A
#
# COMPACT_ATOMS: atom_id res chain seq x y z
N MET A 1 55.17 -28.33 -42.03
CA MET A 1 54.77 -28.84 -40.71
C MET A 1 53.74 -27.87 -40.16
N ASN A 2 52.50 -28.37 -40.02
CA ASN A 2 51.43 -28.07 -39.04
C ASN A 2 51.12 -26.60 -38.70
N ASP A 3 49.89 -26.13 -38.56
CA ASP A 3 48.55 -26.69 -38.69
C ASP A 3 47.60 -25.49 -38.54
N THR A 4 46.52 -25.48 -39.33
CA THR A 4 45.42 -24.53 -39.24
C THR A 4 44.66 -24.70 -37.92
N ARG A 5 44.43 -23.64 -37.11
CA ARG A 5 43.31 -23.62 -36.14
C ARG A 5 42.68 -22.24 -35.99
N HIS A 6 41.44 -22.16 -36.48
CA HIS A 6 40.44 -21.17 -36.15
C HIS A 6 40.19 -21.12 -34.63
N ASN A 7 39.95 -19.92 -34.10
CA ASN A 7 39.20 -19.76 -32.85
C ASN A 7 38.26 -18.56 -32.98
N LEU A 8 37.15 -18.81 -33.68
CA LEU A 8 35.92 -18.07 -33.44
C LEU A 8 35.50 -18.38 -32.00
N LYS A 9 35.53 -17.39 -31.11
CA LYS A 9 34.82 -17.51 -29.84
C LYS A 9 33.34 -17.26 -30.09
N PRO A 10 32.45 -18.24 -29.85
CA PRO A 10 31.02 -17.98 -29.77
C PRO A 10 30.65 -17.58 -28.33
N MET A 11 29.39 -17.20 -28.18
CA MET A 11 28.66 -16.96 -26.92
C MET A 11 29.03 -15.63 -26.26
N GLY A 12 28.17 -14.64 -26.35
CA GLY A 12 26.81 -14.78 -25.87
C GLY A 12 26.77 -14.19 -24.46
N ARG A 13 26.81 -12.87 -24.38
CA ARG A 13 26.16 -12.19 -23.28
C ARG A 13 24.84 -11.76 -23.86
N GLN A 14 23.87 -12.68 -23.83
CA GLN A 14 22.48 -12.25 -23.73
C GLN A 14 22.50 -11.24 -22.58
N SER A 15 22.36 -9.96 -22.92
CA SER A 15 21.76 -9.03 -22.00
C SER A 15 20.44 -9.70 -21.65
N GLN A 16 20.38 -10.37 -20.49
CA GLN A 16 19.12 -10.51 -19.81
C GLN A 16 18.72 -9.06 -19.60
N ASP A 17 17.90 -8.55 -20.53
CA ASP A 17 16.90 -7.57 -20.19
C ASP A 17 16.24 -8.16 -18.97
N VAL A 18 16.71 -7.71 -17.81
CA VAL A 18 15.99 -7.78 -16.57
C VAL A 18 14.79 -6.92 -16.88
N VAL A 19 13.78 -7.53 -17.51
CA VAL A 19 12.46 -6.97 -17.70
C VAL A 19 12.09 -6.58 -16.28
N ALA A 20 12.20 -5.28 -15.99
CA ALA A 20 11.79 -4.72 -14.73
C ALA A 20 10.31 -5.02 -14.67
N GLN A 21 9.97 -6.15 -14.04
CA GLN A 21 8.59 -6.53 -13.83
C GLN A 21 8.00 -5.36 -13.05
N GLN A 22 7.09 -4.63 -13.70
CA GLN A 22 6.37 -3.56 -13.05
C GLN A 22 5.65 -4.19 -11.87
N GLN A 23 6.15 -3.93 -10.67
CA GLN A 23 5.51 -4.41 -9.46
C GLN A 23 4.12 -3.77 -9.44
N LEU A 24 3.09 -4.59 -9.62
CA LEU A 24 1.71 -4.12 -9.59
C LEU A 24 1.40 -3.77 -8.13
N PHE A 25 1.24 -2.48 -7.87
CA PHE A 25 0.78 -1.99 -6.57
C PHE A 25 -0.74 -1.80 -6.64
N GLY A 26 -1.46 -2.42 -5.72
CA GLY A 26 -2.85 -2.08 -5.43
C GLY A 26 -2.91 -1.08 -4.27
N GLU A 27 -4.06 -0.43 -4.11
CA GLU A 27 -4.35 0.34 -2.89
C GLU A 27 -5.49 -0.35 -2.13
N LEU A 28 -5.27 -0.64 -0.84
CA LEU A 28 -6.34 -0.96 0.09
C LEU A 28 -6.90 0.35 0.66
N ILE A 29 -8.18 0.61 0.41
CA ILE A 29 -8.91 1.74 1.00
C ILE A 29 -9.69 1.21 2.20
N GLU A 30 -9.34 1.69 3.38
CA GLU A 30 -10.05 1.36 4.63
C GLU A 30 -10.90 2.54 5.06
N CYS A 31 -12.14 2.26 5.47
CA CYS A 31 -13.08 3.23 6.01
C CYS A 31 -13.52 2.80 7.41
N LEU A 32 -13.56 3.74 8.35
CA LEU A 32 -13.98 3.47 9.72
C LEU A 32 -14.79 4.64 10.27
N ILE A 33 -15.80 4.34 11.09
CA ILE A 33 -16.59 5.33 11.82
C ILE A 33 -16.27 5.21 13.30
N THR A 34 -15.95 6.33 13.94
CA THR A 34 -15.73 6.40 15.39
C THR A 34 -16.78 7.30 16.02
N ARG A 35 -17.19 6.95 17.25
CA ARG A 35 -17.99 7.86 18.07
C ARG A 35 -17.09 8.96 18.61
N ASP A 36 -17.59 10.19 18.57
CA ASP A 36 -16.89 11.34 19.14
C ASP A 36 -17.03 11.38 20.65
N GLU A 37 -16.00 11.84 21.34
CA GLU A 37 -16.00 12.07 22.77
C GLU A 37 -16.58 13.45 23.08
N SER A 38 -17.49 13.51 24.04
CA SER A 38 -18.02 14.76 24.58
C SER A 38 -17.22 15.18 25.80
N PHE A 39 -16.93 16.47 25.94
CA PHE A 39 -16.24 17.03 27.09
C PHE A 39 -16.74 18.44 27.40
N ASP A 40 -16.56 18.86 28.65
CA ASP A 40 -16.92 20.21 29.09
C ASP A 40 -15.84 21.20 28.67
N GLY A 41 -16.25 22.20 27.89
CA GLY A 41 -15.40 23.32 27.49
C GLY A 41 -15.08 24.24 28.67
N PRO A 42 -14.00 25.04 28.58
CA PRO A 42 -13.57 25.94 29.65
C PRO A 42 -14.57 27.07 29.95
N ASP A 43 -15.49 27.34 29.03
CA ASP A 43 -16.58 28.30 29.14
C ASP A 43 -17.91 27.68 29.63
N GLY A 44 -17.91 26.37 29.97
CA GLY A 44 -19.09 25.62 30.34
C GLY A 44 -19.94 25.16 29.15
N SER A 45 -19.45 25.33 27.92
CA SER A 45 -20.09 24.76 26.72
C SER A 45 -19.83 23.26 26.62
N TRP A 46 -20.67 22.58 25.83
CA TRP A 46 -20.48 21.16 25.50
C TRP A 46 -19.73 21.07 24.18
N GLU A 47 -18.49 20.56 24.24
CA GLU A 47 -17.65 20.37 23.07
C GLU A 47 -17.58 18.88 22.67
N THR A 48 -17.29 18.64 21.39
CA THR A 48 -17.07 17.30 20.85
C THR A 48 -15.70 17.20 20.21
N ARG A 49 -14.99 16.11 20.50
CA ARG A 49 -13.69 15.80 19.93
C ARG A 49 -13.77 14.52 19.12
N ALA A 50 -13.27 14.58 17.89
CA ALA A 50 -13.14 13.41 17.03
C ALA A 50 -12.15 12.40 17.65
N THR A 51 -12.63 11.18 17.87
CA THR A 51 -11.81 10.08 18.41
C THR A 51 -11.05 9.41 17.28
N ARG A 52 -9.74 9.66 17.17
CA ARG A 52 -8.94 9.13 16.07
C ARG A 52 -8.79 7.60 16.17
N PRO A 53 -9.02 6.84 15.08
CA PRO A 53 -8.70 5.43 15.03
C PRO A 53 -7.23 5.15 15.31
N SER A 54 -6.92 3.98 15.84
CA SER A 54 -5.54 3.54 16.04
C SER A 54 -4.81 3.34 14.69
N GLY A 55 -3.50 3.58 14.74
CA GLY A 55 -2.61 3.46 13.58
C GLY A 55 -2.49 4.74 12.75
N ALA A 56 -1.53 4.74 11.83
CA ALA A 56 -1.21 5.89 11.00
C ALA A 56 -2.08 5.96 9.73
N GLY A 57 -2.05 7.13 9.08
CA GLY A 57 -2.62 7.33 7.74
C GLY A 57 -4.12 7.65 7.70
N TRP A 58 -4.83 7.62 8.83
CA TRP A 58 -6.23 8.04 8.91
C TRP A 58 -6.39 9.54 8.67
N ARG A 59 -7.36 9.88 7.82
CA ARG A 59 -7.82 11.24 7.49
C ARG A 59 -9.34 11.30 7.67
N ILE A 60 -9.85 12.44 8.11
CA ILE A 60 -11.29 12.69 8.20
C ILE A 60 -11.83 12.88 6.79
N ILE A 61 -12.88 12.13 6.44
CA ILE A 61 -13.62 12.31 5.18
C ILE A 61 -14.98 12.96 5.41
N GLU A 62 -15.52 12.82 6.61
CA GLU A 62 -16.80 13.40 6.99
C GLU A 62 -16.82 13.60 8.51
N PHE A 63 -17.20 14.79 8.95
CA PHE A 63 -17.34 15.14 10.36
C PHE A 63 -18.79 15.51 10.61
N HIS A 64 -19.49 14.69 11.40
CA HIS A 64 -20.85 14.98 11.82
C HIS A 64 -20.84 15.56 13.23
N ARG A 65 -21.37 16.78 13.37
CA ARG A 65 -21.61 17.39 14.69
C ARG A 65 -22.47 16.50 15.60
N GLU A 66 -23.22 15.57 15.01
CA GLU A 66 -24.06 14.57 15.66
C GLU A 66 -23.30 13.32 16.12
N ARG A 67 -22.08 13.49 16.65
CA ARG A 67 -21.36 12.52 17.51
C ARG A 67 -20.59 11.41 16.80
N HIS A 68 -20.27 11.56 15.51
CA HIS A 68 -19.38 10.60 14.87
C HIS A 68 -18.53 11.20 13.77
N THR A 69 -17.32 10.66 13.65
CA THR A 69 -16.35 11.01 12.62
C THR A 69 -16.12 9.82 11.70
N LYS A 70 -16.18 10.05 10.39
CA LYS A 70 -15.80 9.05 9.38
C LYS A 70 -14.35 9.29 8.95
N TRP A 71 -13.60 8.21 8.95
CA TRP A 71 -12.18 8.18 8.64
C TRP A 71 -11.90 7.32 7.43
N MET A 72 -10.89 7.70 6.66
CA MET A 72 -10.32 6.91 5.57
C MET A 72 -8.81 6.82 5.72
N ARG A 73 -8.23 5.64 5.44
CA ARG A 73 -6.80 5.51 5.16
C ARG A 73 -6.56 4.69 3.91
N ARG A 74 -5.49 4.99 3.20
CA ARG A 74 -5.03 4.25 2.03
C ARG A 74 -3.72 3.53 2.37
N ARG A 75 -3.61 2.26 2.03
CA ARG A 75 -2.39 1.47 2.22
C ARG A 75 -1.98 0.83 0.90
N PRO A 76 -0.70 0.97 0.48
CA PRO A 76 -0.22 0.22 -0.66
C PRO A 76 -0.24 -1.28 -0.32
N ILE A 77 -0.74 -2.09 -1.24
CA ILE A 77 -0.64 -3.54 -1.18
C ILE A 77 0.19 -4.01 -2.37
N ILE A 78 1.16 -4.87 -2.09
CA ILE A 78 1.92 -5.53 -3.14
C ILE A 78 1.02 -6.64 -3.67
N MET A 79 0.57 -6.52 -4.92
CA MET A 79 -0.12 -7.61 -5.59
C MET A 79 0.97 -8.56 -6.10
N GLY A 80 1.40 -9.46 -5.23
CA GLY A 80 2.26 -10.58 -5.62
C GLY A 80 1.53 -11.41 -6.69
N ASN A 81 2.26 -11.81 -7.73
CA ASN A 81 1.76 -12.71 -8.76
C ASN A 81 1.10 -13.93 -8.08
N PRO A 82 -0.19 -14.24 -8.31
CA PRO A 82 -0.87 -15.35 -7.66
C PRO A 82 -0.29 -16.67 -8.16
N SER A 83 0.80 -17.14 -7.56
CA SER A 83 1.29 -18.51 -7.73
C SER A 83 0.39 -19.49 -6.96
N TRP A 84 -0.90 -19.51 -7.30
CA TRP A 84 -1.87 -20.53 -6.88
C TRP A 84 -1.83 -21.77 -7.80
N ARG A 85 -0.85 -21.86 -8.70
CA ARG A 85 -0.65 -23.02 -9.59
C ARG A 85 0.45 -23.94 -9.07
N ARG A 86 0.20 -24.66 -7.98
CA ARG A 86 0.62 -26.07 -7.73
C ARG A 86 0.39 -26.43 -6.26
N LEU A 87 -0.82 -26.89 -5.98
CA LEU A 87 -0.98 -28.07 -5.14
C LEU A 87 -1.59 -29.11 -6.09
N ILE A 88 -0.72 -30.00 -6.59
CA ILE A 88 -1.10 -31.30 -7.15
C ILE A 88 -0.94 -32.27 -5.98
#